data_AF-A0A0Q6DNC0-F1
#
_entry.id   AF-A0A0Q6DNC0-F1
#
_cell.length_a   1.000
_cell.length_b   1.000
_cell.length_c   1.000
_cell.angle_alpha   90.00
_cell.angle_beta   90.00
_cell.angle_gamma   90.00
#
_symmetry.space_group_name_H-M   'P 1'
#
loop_
_entity.id
_entity.type
_entity.pdbx_description
1 polymer ?
#
loop_
_entity_poly.entity_id
_entity_poly.type
_entity_poly.pdbx_seq_one_letter_code
_entity_poly.pdbx_strand_id
1 'polypeptide(L)'
;MPDLSWMAWTWPTAIFFLCIFGLIALMGVWEYVSPGGNPRYGILRFETTRGDRLFLTLLGSAFICLGWLGSTELPLWYALFVCAAYAVLVFRLV
;
A
#
# COMPACT_ATOMS: atom_id res chain seq x y z
N MET A 1 -21.96 10.69 22.82
CA MET A 1 -20.63 10.57 22.16
C MET A 1 -20.70 9.30 21.33
N PRO A 2 -20.27 9.27 20.06
CA PRO A 2 -20.41 8.06 19.25
C PRO A 2 -19.68 6.89 19.92
N ASP A 3 -20.39 5.79 20.18
CA ASP A 3 -19.85 4.57 20.77
C ASP A 3 -19.09 3.80 19.69
N LEU A 4 -17.76 3.88 19.79
CA LEU A 4 -16.83 3.37 18.80
C LEU A 4 -16.28 1.99 19.17
N SER A 5 -16.75 1.37 20.26
CA SER A 5 -16.22 0.09 20.79
C SER A 5 -16.20 -1.09 19.80
N TRP A 6 -17.05 -1.05 18.76
CA TRP A 6 -17.20 -2.08 17.73
C TRP A 6 -16.01 -2.17 16.75
N MET A 7 -15.37 -1.04 16.44
CA MET A 7 -14.03 -1.03 15.87
C MET A 7 -13.14 -1.01 17.08
N ALA A 8 -12.36 -2.05 17.36
CA ALA A 8 -11.32 -1.95 18.38
C ALA A 8 -10.32 -0.86 17.94
N TRP A 9 -10.63 0.41 18.24
CA TRP A 9 -9.87 1.61 17.90
C TRP A 9 -8.66 1.65 18.81
N THR A 10 -7.73 0.79 18.47
CA THR A 10 -6.41 0.76 19.05
C THR A 10 -5.52 1.71 18.24
N TRP A 11 -4.46 2.19 18.87
CA TRP A 11 -3.43 3.00 18.20
C TRP A 11 -2.96 2.39 16.86
N PRO A 12 -2.70 1.07 16.75
CA PRO A 12 -2.39 0.43 15.48
C PRO A 12 -3.46 0.61 14.39
N THR A 13 -4.74 0.44 14.73
CA THR A 13 -5.85 0.60 13.77
C THR A 13 -5.93 2.03 13.25
N ALA A 14 -5.77 3.02 14.14
CA ALA A 14 -5.78 4.43 13.75
C ALA A 14 -4.62 4.77 12.81
N ILE A 15 -3.41 4.28 13.09
CA ILE A 15 -2.23 4.47 12.25
C ILE A 15 -2.43 3.83 10.87
N PHE A 16 -3.02 2.63 10.81
CA PHE A 16 -3.31 1.96 9.53
C PHE A 16 -4.22 2.81 8.64
N PHE A 17 -5.36 3.28 9.17
CA PHE A 17 -6.28 4.12 8.41
C PHE A 17 -5.64 5.46 8.03
N LEU A 18 -4.88 6.09 8.93
CA LEU A 18 -4.17 7.33 8.62
C LEU A 18 -3.14 7.14 7.50
N CYS A 19 -2.41 6.01 7.48
CA CYS A 19 -1.53 5.64 6.40
C CYS A 19 -2.28 5.48 5.07
N ILE A 20 -3.43 4.78 5.05
CA ILE A 20 -4.27 4.63 3.86
C ILE A 20 -4.73 6.00 3.35
N PHE A 21 -5.27 6.85 4.22
CA PHE A 21 -5.69 8.21 3.86
C PHE A 21 -4.52 9.05 3.34
N GLY A 22 -3.35 8.96 3.99
CA GLY A 22 -2.13 9.63 3.54
C GLY A 22 -1.68 9.17 2.15
N LEU A 23 -1.72 7.87 1.88
CA LEU A 23 -1.39 7.28 0.58
C LEU A 23 -2.34 7.75 -0.53
N ILE A 24 -3.65 7.80 -0.24
CA ILE A 24 -4.66 8.32 -1.18
C ILE A 24 -4.45 9.82 -1.42
N ALA A 25 -4.23 10.60 -0.36
CA ALA A 25 -3.98 12.03 -0.48
C ALA A 25 -2.70 12.32 -1.29
N LEU A 26 -1.64 11.54 -1.05
CA LEU A 26 -0.38 11.65 -1.78
C LEU A 26 -0.58 11.35 -3.26
N MET A 27 -1.43 10.37 -3.61
CA MET A 27 -1.83 10.14 -5.00
C MET A 27 -2.59 11.32 -5.61
N GLY A 28 -3.53 11.91 -4.87
CA GLY A 28 -4.25 13.10 -5.33
C GLY A 28 -3.30 14.29 -5.59
N VAL A 29 -2.35 14.53 -4.68
CA VAL A 29 -1.30 15.55 -4.86
C VAL A 29 -0.41 15.22 -6.06
N TRP A 30 -0.03 13.97 -6.25
CA TRP A 30 0.80 13.55 -7.39
C TRP A 30 0.09 13.76 -8.71
N GLU A 31 -1.20 13.41 -8.80
CA GLU A 31 -2.01 13.63 -10.00
C GLU A 31 -2.20 15.10 -10.31
N TYR A 32 -2.36 15.94 -9.28
CA TYR A 32 -2.38 17.39 -9.41
C TYR A 32 -1.05 17.97 -9.93
N VAL A 33 0.09 17.51 -9.40
CA VAL A 33 1.42 18.01 -9.77
C VAL A 33 1.89 17.50 -11.14
N SER A 34 1.57 16.25 -11.48
CA SER A 34 1.93 15.62 -12.74
C SER A 34 0.67 15.08 -13.42
N PRO A 35 -0.11 15.95 -14.09
CA PRO A 35 -1.25 15.54 -14.89
C PRO A 35 -0.73 14.66 -16.03
N GLY A 36 -1.08 13.38 -15.96
CA GLY A 36 -0.47 12.37 -16.80
C GLY A 36 -0.81 10.97 -16.34
N GLY A 37 -2.11 10.70 -16.20
CA GLY A 37 -2.69 9.36 -16.08
C GLY A 37 -2.61 8.57 -17.39
N ASN A 38 -1.60 8.83 -18.23
CA ASN A 38 -1.42 8.04 -19.44
C ASN A 38 -1.11 6.59 -19.04
N PRO A 39 -1.89 5.62 -19.54
CA PRO A 39 -1.64 4.21 -19.29
C PRO A 39 -0.23 3.88 -19.74
N ARG A 40 0.58 3.35 -18.83
CA ARG A 40 1.90 2.83 -19.18
C ARG A 40 1.76 1.33 -19.38
N TYR A 41 2.28 0.84 -20.50
CA TYR A 41 2.47 -0.58 -20.74
C TYR A 41 3.59 -1.07 -19.81
N GLY A 42 3.22 -1.51 -18.61
CA GLY A 42 4.14 -2.13 -17.67
C GLY A 42 4.49 -3.57 -18.06
N ILE A 43 5.35 -4.21 -17.26
CA ILE A 43 5.81 -5.60 -17.49
C ILE A 43 4.65 -6.62 -17.49
N LEU A 44 3.52 -6.31 -16.85
CA LEU A 44 2.33 -7.17 -16.78
C LEU A 44 1.50 -7.19 -18.08
N ARG A 45 1.89 -6.44 -19.14
CA ARG A 45 1.20 -6.37 -20.45
C ARG A 45 -0.25 -5.87 -20.44
N PHE A 46 -0.73 -5.35 -19.31
CA PHE A 46 -1.99 -4.63 -19.22
C PHE A 46 -1.75 -3.16 -18.90
N GLU A 47 -2.71 -2.33 -19.28
CA GLU A 47 -2.73 -0.91 -18.98
C GLU A 47 -2.79 -0.70 -17.46
N THR A 48 -1.71 -0.19 -16.86
CA THR A 48 -1.70 0.12 -15.42
C THR A 48 -1.68 1.64 -15.22
N THR A 49 -2.70 2.13 -14.53
CA THR A 49 -2.74 3.52 -14.05
C THR A 49 -1.82 3.68 -12.83
N ARG A 50 -1.59 4.92 -12.41
CA ARG A 50 -0.83 5.20 -11.18
C ARG A 50 -1.56 4.66 -9.95
N GLY A 51 -2.89 4.74 -9.93
CA GLY A 51 -3.73 4.18 -8.87
C GLY A 51 -3.61 2.65 -8.78
N ASP A 52 -3.61 1.97 -9.92
CA ASP A 52 -3.48 0.51 -9.98
C ASP A 52 -2.16 0.03 -9.40
N ARG A 53 -1.06 0.77 -9.64
CA ARG A 53 0.25 0.48 -9.03
C ARG A 53 0.23 0.59 -7.52
N LEU A 54 -0.40 1.62 -6.95
CA LEU A 54 -0.52 1.74 -5.50
C LEU A 54 -1.39 0.63 -4.91
N PHE A 55 -2.51 0.30 -5.55
CA PHE A 55 -3.35 -0.81 -5.14
C PHE A 55 -2.56 -2.13 -5.14
N LEU A 56 -1.81 -2.42 -6.22
CA LEU A 56 -0.92 -3.58 -6.33
C LEU A 56 0.13 -3.59 -5.21
N THR A 57 0.74 -2.45 -4.88
CA THR A 57 1.70 -2.39 -3.76
C THR A 57 1.06 -2.70 -2.42
N LEU A 58 -0.13 -2.17 -2.15
CA LEU A 58 -0.86 -2.42 -0.91
C LEU A 58 -1.30 -3.88 -0.81
N LEU A 59 -1.87 -4.42 -1.88
CA LEU A 59 -2.33 -5.80 -1.95
C LEU A 59 -1.16 -6.79 -1.80
N GLY A 60 -0.07 -6.58 -2.54
CA GLY A 60 1.13 -7.43 -2.43
C GLY A 60 1.78 -7.33 -1.05
N SER A 61 1.83 -6.15 -0.44
CA SER A 61 2.32 -5.98 0.93
C SER A 61 1.46 -6.73 1.96
N ALA A 62 0.14 -6.77 1.78
CA ALA A 62 -0.74 -7.56 2.64
C ALA A 62 -0.42 -9.06 2.55
N PHE A 63 -0.22 -9.59 1.34
CA PHE A 63 0.19 -10.98 1.15
C PHE A 63 1.59 -11.27 1.71
N ILE A 64 2.54 -10.35 1.57
CA ILE A 64 3.88 -10.48 2.17
C ILE A 64 3.77 -10.57 3.69
N CYS A 65 3.00 -9.67 4.32
CA CYS A 65 2.78 -9.70 5.77
C CYS A 65 2.09 -10.99 6.24
N LEU A 66 1.08 -11.47 5.51
CA LEU A 66 0.39 -12.73 5.84
C LEU A 66 1.33 -13.94 5.67
N GLY A 67 2.12 -13.98 4.59
CA GLY A 67 3.11 -15.02 4.35
C GLY A 67 4.20 -15.02 5.42
N TRP A 68 4.65 -13.85 5.84
CA TRP A 68 5.63 -13.70 6.93
C TRP A 68 5.09 -14.25 8.26
N LEU A 69 3.85 -13.90 8.60
CA LEU A 69 3.19 -14.31 9.83
C LEU A 69 2.92 -15.83 9.84
N GLY A 70 2.66 -16.43 8.68
CA GLY A 70 2.49 -17.88 8.54
C GLY A 70 3.80 -18.68 8.47
N SER A 71 4.93 -18.06 8.12
CA SER A 71 6.19 -18.77 7.86
C SER A 71 7.26 -18.56 8.92
N THR A 72 7.19 -17.48 9.71
CA THR A 72 8.27 -17.06 10.62
C THR A 72 7.73 -16.41 11.89
N GLU A 73 8.41 -16.68 13.02
CA GLU A 73 8.16 -16.00 14.31
C GLU A 73 8.94 -14.67 14.46
N LEU A 74 9.65 -14.27 13.40
CA LEU A 74 10.45 -13.05 13.39
C LEU A 74 9.57 -11.79 13.51
N PRO A 75 10.06 -10.72 14.13
CA PRO A 75 9.33 -9.47 14.26
C PRO A 75 8.80 -8.94 12.92
N LEU A 76 7.55 -8.47 12.91
CA LEU A 76 6.88 -7.95 11.71
C LEU A 76 7.59 -6.73 11.10
N TRP A 77 8.46 -6.07 11.87
CA TRP A 77 9.33 -4.99 11.39
C TRP A 77 10.17 -5.40 10.17
N TYR A 78 10.64 -6.65 10.10
CA TYR A 78 11.38 -7.14 8.94
C TYR A 78 10.48 -7.28 7.71
N ALA A 79 9.24 -7.73 7.90
CA ALA A 79 8.25 -7.77 6.83
C ALA A 79 7.96 -6.38 6.26
N LEU A 80 7.93 -5.33 7.10
CA LEU A 80 7.74 -3.95 6.64
C LEU A 80 8.86 -3.47 5.71
N PHE A 81 10.12 -3.83 5.98
CA PHE A 81 11.23 -3.54 5.06
C PHE A 81 11.07 -4.25 3.73
N VAL A 82 10.60 -5.51 3.73
CA VAL A 82 10.31 -6.26 2.50
C VAL A 82 9.17 -5.61 1.73
N CYS A 83 8.11 -5.16 2.41
CA CYS A 83 6.99 -4.43 1.80
C CYS A 83 7.46 -3.10 1.18
N ALA A 84 8.35 -2.37 1.84
CA ALA A 84 8.94 -1.13 1.29
C ALA A 84 9.77 -1.41 0.02
N ALA A 85 10.61 -2.45 0.04
CA ALA A 85 11.36 -2.87 -1.14
C ALA A 85 10.43 -3.30 -2.28
N TYR A 86 9.38 -4.06 -1.98
CA TYR A 86 8.36 -4.46 -2.94
C TYR A 86 7.64 -3.25 -3.55
N ALA A 87 7.27 -2.27 -2.73
CA ALA A 87 6.64 -1.04 -3.22
C ALA A 87 7.54 -0.31 -4.23
N VAL A 88 8.83 -0.14 -3.92
CA VAL A 88 9.80 0.49 -4.84
C VAL A 88 9.91 -0.29 -6.15
N LEU A 89 9.92 -1.63 -6.09
CA LEU A 89 9.97 -2.48 -7.28
C LEU A 89 8.73 -2.29 -8.17
N VAL A 90 7.52 -2.31 -7.59
CA VAL A 90 6.28 -2.11 -8.35
C VAL A 90 6.26 -0.73 -9.01
N PHE A 91 6.65 0.34 -8.30
CA PHE A 91 6.69 1.69 -8.88
C PHE A 91 7.79 1.87 -9.94
N ARG A 92 8.84 1.05 -9.94
CA ARG A 92 9.90 1.06 -10.97
C ARG A 92 9.58 0.20 -12.18
N LEU A 93 8.95 -0.94 -11.98
CA LEU A 93 8.83 -2.02 -12.97
C LEU A 93 7.46 -2.08 -13.66
N VAL A 94 6.45 -1.43 -13.10
CA VAL A 94 5.07 -1.35 -13.61
C VAL A 94 4.77 0.10 -14.01
#